data_AF-A0A6N8S4Y3-F1
#
_entry.id   AF-A0A6N8S4Y3-F1
#
_cell.length_a   1.000
_cell.length_b   1.000
_cell.length_c   1.000
_cell.angle_alpha   90.00
_cell.angle_beta   90.00
_cell.angle_gamma   90.00
#
_symmetry.space_group_name_H-M   'P 1'
#
loop_
_entity.id
_entity.type
_entity.pdbx_description
1 polymer ?
#
loop_
_entity_poly.entity_id
_entity_poly.type
_entity_poly.pdbx_seq_one_letter_code
_entity_poly.pdbx_strand_id
1 'polypeptide(L)'
;MTDESISPSLSGFLDRVGLPASARDRVIAIDRELARELESDHPDTDGCASLVLEAADLLANAEALGFDWSAWDDDDDGEFEEEIDHV
;
A
#
# COMPACT_ATOMS: atom_id res chain seq x y z
N MET A 1 -20.89 -1.94 22.46
CA MET A 1 -19.42 -2.05 22.38
C MET A 1 -19.06 -1.48 21.04
N THR A 2 -18.62 -0.23 21.01
CA THR A 2 -18.08 0.38 19.80
C THR A 2 -16.80 -0.36 19.45
N ASP A 3 -16.80 -1.02 18.30
CA ASP A 3 -15.60 -1.44 17.61
C ASP A 3 -14.85 -0.14 17.29
N GLU A 4 -14.02 0.29 18.24
CA GLU A 4 -13.01 1.31 18.00
C GLU A 4 -12.13 0.68 16.94
N SER A 5 -12.35 1.06 15.69
CA SER A 5 -11.52 0.62 14.57
C SER A 5 -10.09 0.96 14.96
N ILE A 6 -9.36 -0.04 15.45
CA ILE A 6 -7.93 0.03 15.64
C ILE A 6 -7.41 0.12 14.21
N SER A 7 -7.39 1.32 13.64
CA SER A 7 -6.81 1.57 12.35
C SER A 7 -5.37 1.10 12.49
N PRO A 8 -4.98 0.01 11.80
CA PRO A 8 -3.63 -0.50 11.95
C PRO A 8 -2.68 0.64 11.57
N SER A 9 -1.84 1.06 12.51
CA SER A 9 -0.92 2.16 12.24
C SER A 9 0.05 1.72 11.14
N LEU A 10 0.41 2.63 10.23
CA LEU A 10 1.40 2.37 9.20
C LEU A 10 2.70 1.81 9.81
N SER A 11 3.15 2.37 10.93
CA SER A 11 4.29 1.85 11.69
C SER A 11 4.10 0.38 12.10
N GLY A 12 2.97 0.02 12.71
CA GLY A 12 2.70 -1.35 13.13
C GLY A 12 2.56 -2.33 11.96
N PHE A 13 2.16 -1.85 10.78
CA PHE A 13 2.23 -2.64 9.54
C PHE A 13 3.67 -2.87 9.11
N LEU A 14 4.48 -1.81 8.98
CA LEU A 14 5.87 -1.90 8.50
C LEU A 14 6.77 -2.73 9.44
N ASP A 15 6.48 -2.70 10.75
CA ASP A 15 7.11 -3.57 11.74
C ASP A 15 6.82 -5.06 11.46
N ARG A 16 5.57 -5.39 11.09
CA ARG A 16 5.15 -6.77 10.77
C ARG A 16 5.69 -7.26 9.43
N VAL A 17 5.81 -6.38 8.44
CA VAL A 17 6.43 -6.71 7.14
C VAL A 17 7.94 -6.96 7.29
N GLY A 18 8.54 -6.54 8.41
CA GLY A 18 9.94 -6.82 8.70
C GLY A 18 10.90 -5.81 8.09
N LEU A 19 10.44 -4.60 7.74
CA LEU A 19 11.32 -3.60 7.14
C LEU A 19 12.41 -3.18 8.13
N PRO A 20 13.67 -3.03 7.65
CA PRO A 20 14.72 -2.41 8.44
C PRO A 20 14.32 -0.98 8.82
N ALA A 21 14.77 -0.51 9.99
CA ALA A 21 14.36 0.78 10.54
C ALA A 21 14.54 1.94 9.54
N SER A 22 15.63 1.95 8.77
CA SER A 22 15.88 2.97 7.74
C SER A 22 14.86 2.95 6.61
N ALA A 23 14.41 1.77 6.16
CA ALA A 23 13.39 1.67 5.12
C ALA A 23 12.01 2.07 5.66
N ARG A 24 11.70 1.68 6.91
CA ARG A 24 10.47 2.08 7.60
C ARG A 24 10.37 3.59 7.74
N ASP A 25 11.43 4.23 8.21
CA ASP A 25 11.48 5.70 8.35
C ASP A 25 11.29 6.39 7.01
N ARG A 26 11.82 5.82 5.92
CA ARG A 26 11.63 6.35 4.58
C ARG A 26 10.19 6.22 4.09
N VAL A 27 9.53 5.08 4.29
CA VAL A 27 8.11 4.90 3.93
C VAL A 27 7.21 5.85 4.72
N ILE A 28 7.49 6.09 6.01
CA ILE A 28 6.75 7.08 6.81
C ILE A 28 6.96 8.50 6.30
N ALA A 29 8.18 8.83 5.84
CA ALA A 29 8.44 10.13 5.23
C ALA A 29 7.68 10.31 3.92
N ILE A 30 7.65 9.28 3.08
CA ILE A 30 6.89 9.23 1.83
C ILE A 30 5.39 9.43 2.09
N ASP A 31 4.81 8.71 3.04
CA ASP A 31 3.39 8.84 3.43
C ASP A 31 3.03 10.29 3.80
N ARG A 32 3.87 10.94 4.61
CA ARG A 32 3.67 12.34 5.00
C ARG A 32 3.87 13.33 3.85
N GLU A 33 4.71 13.01 2.89
CA GLU A 33 4.94 13.83 1.70
C GLU A 33 3.77 13.71 0.73
N LEU A 34 3.33 12.49 0.45
CA LEU A 34 2.13 12.22 -0.33
C LEU A 34 0.89 12.86 0.28
N ALA A 35 0.67 12.75 1.59
CA ALA A 35 -0.47 13.39 2.25
C ALA A 35 -0.46 14.92 2.04
N ARG A 36 0.71 15.56 2.13
CA ARG A 36 0.85 17.01 1.90
C ARG A 36 0.60 17.39 0.44
N GLU A 37 1.11 16.61 -0.51
CA GLU A 37 0.88 16.85 -1.94
C GLU A 37 -0.59 16.65 -2.31
N LEU A 38 -1.23 15.61 -1.79
CA LEU A 38 -2.65 15.31 -2.08
C LEU A 38 -3.61 16.36 -1.48
N GLU A 39 -3.19 17.07 -0.44
CA GLU A 39 -3.91 18.22 0.12
C GLU A 39 -3.64 19.54 -0.65
N SER A 40 -2.69 19.55 -1.59
CA SER A 40 -2.35 20.72 -2.41
C SER A 40 -3.42 21.02 -3.46
N ASP A 41 -3.63 22.30 -3.76
CA ASP A 41 -4.50 22.73 -4.87
C ASP A 41 -3.95 22.30 -6.24
N HIS A 42 -2.64 22.09 -6.34
CA HIS A 42 -1.92 21.68 -7.54
C HIS A 42 -0.86 20.63 -7.19
N PRO A 43 -1.24 19.35 -7.00
CA PRO A 43 -0.31 18.28 -6.66
C PRO A 43 0.67 18.02 -7.80
N ASP A 44 1.94 17.78 -7.46
CA ASP A 44 2.90 17.21 -8.42
C ASP A 44 2.60 15.72 -8.61
N THR A 45 1.84 15.40 -9.65
CA THR A 45 1.42 14.02 -9.95
C THR A 45 2.59 13.09 -10.25
N ASP A 46 3.63 13.59 -10.94
CA ASP A 46 4.79 12.80 -11.31
C ASP A 46 5.69 12.55 -10.08
N GLY A 47 5.82 13.57 -9.23
CA GLY A 47 6.45 13.45 -7.92
C GLY A 47 5.74 12.44 -7.02
N CYS A 48 4.41 12.51 -6.94
CA CYS A 48 3.59 11.55 -6.19
C CYS A 48 3.77 10.12 -6.72
N ALA A 49 3.74 9.92 -8.04
CA ALA A 49 3.95 8.61 -8.63
C ALA A 49 5.34 8.04 -8.29
N SER A 50 6.37 8.88 -8.33
CA SER A 50 7.73 8.50 -7.97
C SER A 50 7.84 8.08 -6.49
N LEU A 51 7.18 8.80 -5.59
CA LEU A 51 7.12 8.47 -4.16
C LEU A 51 6.42 7.13 -3.91
N VAL A 52 5.31 6.86 -4.60
CA VAL A 52 4.59 5.58 -4.48
C VAL A 52 5.45 4.41 -4.97
N LEU A 53 6.13 4.57 -6.10
CA LEU A 53 7.04 3.54 -6.63
C LEU A 53 8.20 3.27 -5.67
N GLU A 54 8.78 4.31 -5.08
CA GLU A 54 9.83 4.15 -4.07
C GLU A 54 9.34 3.36 -2.85
N ALA A 55 8.14 3.68 -2.34
CA ALA A 55 7.56 2.94 -1.23
C ALA A 55 7.31 1.46 -1.58
N ALA A 56 6.81 1.19 -2.80
CA ALA A 56 6.60 -0.17 -3.28
C ALA A 56 7.93 -0.96 -3.37
N ASP A 57 8.99 -0.34 -3.89
CA ASP A 57 10.32 -0.96 -3.95
C ASP A 57 10.86 -1.26 -2.54
N LEU A 58 10.69 -0.35 -1.57
CA LEU A 58 11.11 -0.58 -0.19
C LEU A 58 10.35 -1.73 0.48
N LEU A 59 9.06 -1.87 0.18
CA LEU A 59 8.23 -2.96 0.69
C LEU A 59 8.58 -4.29 0.02
N ALA A 60 8.81 -4.30 -1.30
CA ALA A 60 9.18 -5.49 -2.07
C ALA A 60 10.56 -6.05 -1.67
N ASN A 61 11.47 -5.18 -1.23
CA ASN A 61 12.80 -5.56 -0.73
C ASN A 61 12.83 -5.85 0.78
N ALA A 62 11.69 -5.84 1.47
CA ALA A 62 11.65 -6.28 2.86
C ALA A 62 12.10 -7.75 2.95
N GLU A 63 13.15 -8.03 3.73
CA GLU A 63 13.56 -9.41 3.98
C GLU A 63 12.35 -10.16 4.53
N ALA A 64 11.88 -11.15 3.77
CA ALA A 64 10.64 -11.85 4.00
C ALA A 64 10.61 -12.51 5.39
N LEU A 65 10.18 -11.78 6.41
CA LEU A 65 9.90 -12.30 7.75
C LEU A 65 8.51 -12.93 7.82
N GLY A 66 8.14 -13.69 6.78
CA GLY A 66 6.88 -14.44 6.74
C GLY A 66 5.63 -13.60 6.56
N PHE A 67 5.73 -12.41 5.96
CA PHE A 67 4.53 -11.70 5.50
C PHE A 67 3.96 -12.44 4.29
N ASP A 68 2.77 -12.99 4.47
CA ASP A 68 2.06 -13.75 3.45
C ASP A 68 1.41 -12.78 2.45
N TRP A 69 2.13 -12.52 1.36
CA TRP A 69 1.64 -11.72 0.24
C TRP A 69 0.50 -12.40 -0.53
N SER A 70 0.32 -13.72 -0.37
CA SER A 70 -0.72 -14.49 -1.05
C SER A 70 -2.14 -14.08 -0.62
N ALA A 71 -2.28 -13.44 0.54
CA ALA A 71 -3.55 -12.88 0.99
C ALA A 71 -3.92 -11.54 0.29
N TRP A 72 -3.01 -10.97 -0.49
CA TRP A 72 -3.20 -9.75 -1.28
C TRP A 72 -3.27 -10.06 -2.78
N ASP A 73 -2.98 -11.30 -3.16
CA ASP A 73 -3.18 -11.83 -4.50
C ASP A 73 -4.69 -12.10 -4.63
N ASP A 74 -5.46 -11.03 -4.79
CA ASP A 74 -6.83 -11.10 -5.31
C ASP A 74 -6.73 -11.51 -6.80
N ASP A 75 -6.18 -12.70 -7.08
CA ASP A 75 -6.55 -13.51 -8.24
C ASP A 75 -8.01 -13.92 -8.01
N ASP A 76 -8.91 -12.93 -8.03
CA ASP A 76 -10.29 -13.10 -8.43
C ASP A 76 -10.22 -13.37 -9.93
N ASP A 77 -9.88 -14.62 -10.26
CA ASP A 77 -10.13 -15.23 -11.55
C ASP A 77 -11.64 -15.41 -11.81
N GLY A 78 -12.47 -14.62 -11.10
CA GLY A 78 -13.88 -14.40 -11.31
C GLY A 78 -14.16 -14.34 -12.81
N GLU A 79 -14.53 -15.50 -13.32
CA GLU A 79 -15.03 -15.72 -14.64
C GLU A 79 -16.07 -14.62 -14.85
N PHE A 80 -15.74 -13.62 -15.68
CA PHE A 80 -16.74 -12.72 -16.21
C PHE A 80 -17.69 -13.62 -16.98
N GLU A 81 -18.78 -14.07 -16.35
CA GLU A 81 -19.91 -14.66 -17.05
C GLU A 81 -20.39 -13.57 -18.01
N GLU A 82 -19.89 -13.62 -19.25
CA GLU A 82 -20.41 -12.87 -20.37
C GLU A 82 -21.89 -13.26 -20.47
N GLU A 83 -22.78 -12.41 -19.95
CA GLU A 83 -24.20 -12.50 -20.22
C GLU A 83 -24.39 -12.15 -21.70
N ILE A 84 -24.13 -13.15 -22.55
CA ILE A 84 -24.46 -13.11 -23.97
C ILE A 84 -25.98 -13.18 -24.09
N ASP A 85 -26.61 -12.02 -24.09
CA ASP A 85 -28.00 -11.83 -24.52
C ASP A 85 -28.13 -12.35 -25.96
N HIS A 86 -28.71 -13.53 -26.10
CA HIS A 86 -28.95 -14.19 -27.37
C HIS A 86 -30.36 -13.84 -27.85
N VAL A 87 -30.44 -12.87 -28.76
CA VAL A 87 -31.45 -12.60 -29.81
C VAL A 87 -32.94 -12.81 -29.47
#